data_AF-A0A528WXZ6-F1
#
_entry.id   AF-A0A528WXZ6-F1
#
_cell.length_a   1.000
_cell.length_b   1.000
_cell.length_c   1.000
_cell.angle_alpha   90.00
_cell.angle_beta   90.00
_cell.angle_gamma   90.00
#
_symmetry.space_group_name_H-M   'P 1'
#
loop_
_entity.id
_entity.type
_entity.pdbx_description
1 polymer ?
#
loop_
_entity_poly.entity_id
_entity_poly.type
_entity_poly.pdbx_seq_one_letter_code
_entity_poly.pdbx_strand_id
1 'polypeptide(L)'
;MKSAHSIDEARLGIMLNELRLPTIKTLWPQFAEQADREGWPAARFLSAIAEHELAERAHRRIERHLAEAHLPPGKTLDSFAFEAVPMVSKAQVMAIAAGDSWLAKGANILL
;
A
#
# COMPACT_ATOMS: atom_id res chain seq x y z
N MET A 1 -21.19 15.38 31.85
CA MET A 1 -21.62 14.02 31.47
C MET A 1 -21.49 13.88 29.95
N LYS A 2 -20.39 13.30 29.45
CA LYS A 2 -20.26 12.97 28.03
C LYS A 2 -20.96 11.62 27.84
N SER A 3 -22.02 11.59 27.05
CA SER A 3 -22.65 10.35 26.62
C SER A 3 -21.63 9.56 25.80
N ALA A 4 -21.12 8.46 26.35
CA ALA A 4 -20.47 7.44 25.55
C ALA A 4 -21.52 6.91 24.58
N HIS A 5 -21.44 7.32 23.31
CA HIS A 5 -22.26 6.72 22.28
C HIS A 5 -21.80 5.27 22.13
N SER A 6 -22.62 4.34 22.60
CA SER A 6 -22.45 2.92 22.32
C SER A 6 -22.41 2.75 20.80
N ILE A 7 -21.28 2.28 20.27
CA ILE A 7 -21.09 2.02 18.84
C ILE A 7 -21.68 0.64 18.55
N ASP A 8 -22.56 0.56 17.56
CA ASP A 8 -22.99 -0.71 16.98
C ASP A 8 -21.89 -1.26 16.07
N GLU A 9 -21.02 -2.10 16.63
CA GLU A 9 -19.87 -2.69 15.93
C GLU A 9 -20.28 -3.54 14.73
N ALA A 10 -21.42 -4.23 14.81
CA ALA A 10 -21.92 -5.07 13.73
C ALA A 10 -22.32 -4.21 12.53
N ARG A 11 -23.08 -3.14 12.78
CA ARG A 11 -23.45 -2.16 11.73
C ARG A 11 -22.22 -1.47 11.15
N LEU A 12 -21.25 -1.08 11.99
CA LEU A 12 -20.00 -0.49 11.53
C LEU A 12 -19.22 -1.46 10.63
N GLY A 13 -19.13 -2.73 11.01
CA GLY A 13 -18.47 -3.77 10.22
C GLY A 13 -19.10 -3.96 8.83
N ILE A 14 -20.43 -3.84 8.71
CA ILE A 14 -21.14 -3.88 7.43
C ILE A 14 -20.80 -2.66 6.57
N MET A 15 -20.87 -1.44 7.13
CA MET A 15 -20.55 -0.21 6.40
C MET A 15 -19.10 -0.20 5.90
N LEU A 16 -18.14 -0.61 6.74
CA LEU A 16 -16.72 -0.67 6.36
C LEU A 16 -16.45 -1.71 5.27
N ASN A 17 -17.21 -2.82 5.26
CA ASN A 17 -17.18 -3.78 4.16
C ASN A 17 -17.66 -3.16 2.84
N GLU A 18 -18.80 -2.46 2.85
CA GLU A 18 -19.35 -1.81 1.65
C GLU A 18 -18.43 -0.72 1.09
N LEU A 19 -17.81 0.06 1.98
CA LEU A 19 -16.81 1.08 1.63
C LEU A 19 -15.46 0.50 1.19
N ARG A 20 -15.28 -0.83 1.25
CA ARG A 20 -14.02 -1.53 0.96
C ARG A 20 -12.85 -0.98 1.78
N LEU A 21 -13.06 -0.89 3.10
CA LEU A 21 -12.07 -0.45 4.09
C LEU A 21 -11.66 -1.61 5.01
N PRO A 22 -11.00 -2.66 4.47
CA PRO A 22 -10.70 -3.87 5.23
C PRO A 22 -9.71 -3.65 6.38
N THR A 23 -8.76 -2.72 6.25
CA THR A 23 -7.79 -2.43 7.32
C THR A 23 -8.48 -1.70 8.46
N ILE A 24 -9.31 -0.71 8.15
CA ILE A 24 -10.09 0.01 9.16
C ILE A 24 -11.01 -0.97 9.89
N LYS A 25 -11.68 -1.87 9.16
CA LYS A 25 -12.56 -2.87 9.76
C LYS A 25 -11.88 -3.72 10.82
N THR A 26 -10.61 -4.07 10.63
CA THR A 26 -9.85 -4.90 11.58
C THR A 26 -9.19 -4.08 12.69
N LEU A 27 -8.70 -2.87 12.39
CA LEU A 27 -7.85 -2.11 13.31
C LEU A 27 -8.59 -1.02 14.10
N TRP A 28 -9.81 -0.61 13.71
CA TRP A 28 -10.50 0.50 14.38
C TRP A 28 -10.68 0.34 15.89
N PRO A 29 -10.92 -0.85 16.49
CA PRO A 29 -11.09 -0.97 17.93
C PRO A 29 -9.78 -0.64 18.66
N GLN A 30 -8.65 -1.15 18.15
CA GLN A 30 -7.33 -0.91 18.73
C GLN A 30 -6.93 0.56 18.65
N PHE A 31 -7.20 1.20 17.51
CA PHE A 31 -6.96 2.64 17.36
C PHE A 31 -7.88 3.48 18.25
N ALA A 32 -9.12 3.04 18.48
CA ALA A 32 -10.07 3.73 19.34
C ALA A 32 -9.61 3.65 20.81
N GLU A 33 -9.26 2.46 21.29
CA GLU A 33 -8.68 2.27 22.63
C GLU A 33 -7.41 3.10 22.83
N GLN A 34 -6.53 3.14 21.83
CA GLN A 34 -5.32 3.95 21.90
C GLN A 34 -5.64 5.46 21.93
N ALA A 35 -6.56 5.92 21.09
CA ALA A 35 -6.99 7.32 21.04
C ALA A 35 -7.63 7.76 22.37
N ASP A 36 -8.45 6.91 22.98
CA ASP A 36 -9.07 7.17 24.28
C ASP A 36 -8.02 7.24 25.40
N ARG A 37 -7.06 6.30 25.41
CA ARG A 37 -5.96 6.27 26.39
C ARG A 37 -5.03 7.47 26.28
N GLU A 38 -4.69 7.88 25.06
CA GLU A 38 -3.75 8.98 24.79
C GLU A 38 -4.43 10.34 24.63
N GLY A 39 -5.77 10.40 24.74
CA GLY A 39 -6.54 11.63 24.62
C GLY A 39 -6.46 12.27 23.23
N TRP A 40 -6.39 11.47 22.17
CA TRP A 40 -6.26 11.99 20.81
C TRP A 40 -7.48 12.81 20.41
N PRO A 41 -7.28 13.95 19.71
CA PRO A 41 -8.37 14.58 18.98
C PRO A 41 -8.94 13.63 17.93
N ALA A 42 -10.26 13.68 17.70
CA ALA A 42 -10.91 12.84 16.68
C ALA A 42 -10.27 12.96 15.29
N ALA A 43 -9.81 14.16 14.92
CA ALA A 43 -9.08 14.39 13.68
C ALA A 43 -7.78 13.58 13.57
N ARG A 44 -7.05 13.41 14.69
CA ARG A 44 -5.83 12.60 14.75
C ARG A 44 -6.13 11.11 14.59
N PHE A 45 -7.16 10.63 15.29
CA PHE A 45 -7.63 9.25 15.13
C PHE A 45 -8.00 8.94 13.67
N LEU A 46 -8.81 9.82 13.04
CA LEU A 46 -9.23 9.66 11.65
C LEU A 46 -8.04 9.71 10.67
N SER A 47 -7.07 10.61 10.86
CA SER A 47 -5.86 10.65 10.03
C SER A 47 -5.06 9.36 10.16
N ALA A 48 -4.79 8.93 11.39
CA ALA A 48 -3.94 7.78 11.67
C ALA A 48 -4.52 6.47 11.10
N ILE A 49 -5.83 6.26 11.25
CA ILE A 49 -6.47 5.05 10.74
C ILE A 49 -6.60 5.06 9.21
N ALA A 50 -6.81 6.23 8.59
CA ALA A 50 -6.85 6.38 7.15
C ALA A 50 -5.46 6.16 6.52
N GLU A 51 -4.40 6.65 7.16
CA GLU A 51 -3.01 6.38 6.74
C GLU A 51 -2.70 4.89 6.73
N HIS A 52 -3.13 4.14 7.76
CA HIS A 52 -2.94 2.69 7.81
C HIS A 52 -3.70 1.96 6.70
N GLU A 53 -4.94 2.37 6.40
CA GLU A 53 -5.69 1.80 5.28
C GLU A 53 -5.01 2.03 3.93
N LEU A 54 -4.47 3.23 3.70
CA LEU A 54 -3.75 3.56 2.46
C LEU A 54 -2.45 2.75 2.33
N ALA A 55 -1.66 2.66 3.42
CA ALA A 55 -0.41 1.92 3.45
C ALA A 55 -0.63 0.42 3.14
N GLU A 56 -1.58 -0.19 3.83
CA GLU A 56 -1.94 -1.60 3.63
C GLU A 56 -2.47 -1.88 2.23
N ARG A 57 -3.26 -0.97 1.66
CA ARG A 57 -3.73 -1.10 0.28
C ARG A 57 -2.59 -1.03 -0.73
N ALA A 58 -1.63 -0.14 -0.52
CA ALA A 58 -0.44 -0.07 -1.36
C ALA A 58 0.38 -1.36 -1.27
N HIS A 59 0.56 -1.89 -0.05
CA HIS A 59 1.26 -3.15 0.19
C HIS A 59 0.61 -4.32 -0.54
N ARG A 60 -0.70 -4.56 -0.32
CA ARG A 60 -1.44 -5.65 -1.00
C ARG A 60 -1.43 -5.52 -2.52
N ARG A 61 -1.43 -4.30 -3.05
CA ARG A 61 -1.32 -4.07 -4.50
C ARG A 61 0.04 -4.54 -5.02
N ILE A 62 1.12 -4.22 -4.32
CA ILE A 62 2.48 -4.66 -4.67
C ILE A 62 2.58 -6.17 -4.58
N GLU A 63 2.11 -6.77 -3.48
CA GLU A 63 2.13 -8.23 -3.30
C GLU A 63 1.34 -8.96 -4.38
N ARG A 64 0.15 -8.47 -4.74
CA ARG A 64 -0.65 -9.06 -5.82
C ARG A 64 0.09 -9.00 -7.14
N HIS A 65 0.66 -7.87 -7.52
CA HIS A 65 1.42 -7.76 -8.76
C HIS A 65 2.68 -8.63 -8.76
N LEU A 66 3.34 -8.77 -7.61
CA LEU A 66 4.48 -9.67 -7.46
C LEU A 66 4.06 -11.14 -7.67
N ALA A 67 2.95 -11.56 -7.05
CA ALA A 67 2.40 -12.90 -7.20
C ALA A 67 1.97 -13.18 -8.66
N GLU A 68 1.27 -12.23 -9.29
CA GLU A 68 0.84 -12.32 -10.70
C GLU A 68 2.02 -12.36 -11.68
N ALA A 69 3.17 -11.76 -11.33
CA ALA A 69 4.35 -11.73 -12.20
C ALA A 69 5.06 -13.10 -12.30
N HIS A 70 4.78 -14.07 -11.42
CA HIS A 70 5.39 -15.40 -11.39
C HIS A 70 6.94 -15.36 -11.48
N LEU A 71 7.54 -14.31 -10.92
CA LEU A 71 8.99 -14.10 -10.97
C LEU A 71 9.69 -15.06 -10.00
N PRO A 72 10.76 -15.75 -10.41
CA PRO A 72 11.61 -16.48 -9.50
C PRO A 72 12.16 -15.56 -8.40
N PRO A 73 12.26 -16.03 -7.14
CA PRO A 73 12.81 -15.23 -6.06
C PRO A 73 14.26 -14.81 -6.39
N GLY A 74 14.57 -13.53 -6.15
CA GLY A 74 15.90 -12.97 -6.43
C GLY A 74 16.16 -12.57 -7.88
N LYS A 75 15.16 -12.62 -8.77
CA LYS A 75 15.28 -12.08 -10.14
C LYS A 75 15.08 -10.56 -10.13
N THR A 76 16.17 -9.83 -9.87
CA THR A 76 16.23 -8.37 -9.92
C THR A 76 17.12 -7.93 -11.09
N LEU A 77 17.08 -6.66 -11.45
CA LEU A 77 18.04 -6.11 -12.42
C LEU A 77 19.49 -6.28 -11.94
N ASP A 78 19.72 -6.33 -10.63
CA ASP A 78 21.06 -6.55 -10.05
C ASP A 78 21.59 -7.95 -10.31
N SER A 79 20.72 -8.96 -10.37
CA SER A 79 21.07 -10.35 -10.67
C SER A 79 21.04 -10.69 -12.17
N PHE A 80 20.72 -9.74 -13.03
CA PHE A 80 20.71 -9.95 -14.48
C PHE A 80 22.13 -9.93 -15.07
N ALA A 81 22.50 -11.00 -15.79
CA ALA A 81 23.79 -11.12 -16.45
C ALA A 81 23.82 -10.37 -17.80
N PHE A 82 24.05 -9.05 -17.76
CA PHE A 82 24.14 -8.21 -18.96
C PHE A 82 25.26 -8.63 -19.93
N GLU A 83 26.31 -9.29 -19.45
CA GLU A 83 27.38 -9.84 -20.29
C GLU A 83 26.88 -10.91 -21.27
N ALA A 84 25.82 -11.63 -20.92
CA ALA A 84 25.21 -12.63 -21.80
C ALA A 84 24.42 -12.00 -22.97
N VAL A 85 24.12 -10.70 -22.90
CA VAL A 85 23.34 -9.96 -23.91
C VAL A 85 24.03 -8.62 -24.22
N PRO A 86 25.15 -8.62 -24.98
CA PRO A 86 25.98 -7.43 -25.19
C PRO A 86 25.27 -6.26 -25.91
N MET A 87 24.17 -6.57 -26.60
CA MET A 87 23.35 -5.58 -27.31
C MET A 87 22.45 -4.75 -26.38
N VAL A 88 22.31 -5.12 -25.09
CA VAL A 88 21.50 -4.39 -24.11
C VAL A 88 22.41 -3.62 -23.15
N SER A 89 22.33 -2.28 -23.20
CA SER A 89 23.11 -1.41 -22.32
C SER A 89 22.59 -1.44 -20.88
N LYS A 90 23.38 -1.99 -19.96
CA LYS A 90 23.09 -1.95 -18.51
C LYS A 90 22.82 -0.52 -18.03
N ALA A 91 23.65 0.45 -18.45
CA ALA A 91 23.50 1.84 -18.03
C ALA A 91 22.15 2.43 -18.46
N GLN A 92 21.71 2.14 -19.69
CA GLN A 92 20.42 2.59 -20.20
C GLN A 92 19.26 1.97 -19.42
N VAL A 93 19.30 0.65 -19.20
CA VAL A 93 18.28 -0.06 -18.41
C VAL A 93 18.18 0.48 -16.99
N MET A 94 19.32 0.70 -16.32
CA MET A 94 19.33 1.26 -14.96
C MET A 94 18.83 2.70 -14.91
N ALA A 95 19.15 3.54 -15.90
CA ALA A 95 18.64 4.91 -15.98
C ALA A 95 17.10 4.93 -16.15
N ILE A 96 16.56 4.02 -16.95
CA ILE A 96 15.12 3.86 -17.14
C ILE A 96 14.44 3.32 -15.88
N ALA A 97 15.06 2.36 -15.19
CA ALA A 97 14.54 1.81 -13.95
C ALA A 97 14.54 2.82 -12.79
N ALA A 98 15.54 3.72 -12.76
CA ALA A 98 15.62 4.79 -11.77
C ALA A 98 14.64 5.95 -12.04
N GLY A 99 14.24 6.15 -13.31
CA GLY A 99 13.27 7.17 -13.69
C GLY A 99 11.84 6.62 -13.66
N ASP A 100 10.92 7.28 -12.96
CA ASP A 100 9.50 6.93 -12.89
C ASP A 100 8.62 7.79 -13.82
N SER A 101 9.20 8.79 -14.48
CA SER A 101 8.45 9.75 -15.31
C SER A 101 7.66 9.11 -16.46
N TRP A 102 8.11 7.97 -16.98
CA TRP A 102 7.40 7.23 -18.04
C TRP A 102 6.19 6.46 -17.48
N LEU A 103 6.26 5.97 -16.24
CA LEU A 103 5.12 5.37 -15.54
C LEU A 103 4.03 6.42 -15.31
N ALA A 104 4.41 7.61 -14.83
CA ALA A 104 3.47 8.72 -14.61
C ALA A 104 2.79 9.19 -15.90
N LYS A 105 3.50 9.11 -17.05
CA LYS A 105 3.00 9.55 -18.36
C LYS A 105 2.34 8.43 -19.18
N GLY A 106 2.38 7.18 -18.72
CA GLY A 106 1.92 6.02 -19.51
C GLY A 106 2.68 5.87 -20.83
N ALA A 107 3.95 6.28 -20.87
CA ALA A 107 4.75 6.27 -22.09
C ALA A 107 5.39 4.89 -22.33
N ASN A 108 5.43 4.47 -23.59
CA ASN A 108 6.10 3.24 -23.99
C ASN A 108 7.63 3.44 -23.99
N ILE A 109 8.35 2.43 -23.51
CA ILE A 109 9.81 2.35 -23.63
C ILE A 109 10.17 1.35 -24.72
N LEU A 110 10.99 1.79 -25.68
CA LEU A 110 11.57 0.94 -26.71
C LEU A 110 13.08 0.88 -26.47
N LEU A 111 13.62 -0.34 -26.36
CA LEU A 111 15.02 -0.65 -26.12
C LEU A 111 15.64 -1.31 -27.35
#